data_AF-A0A5R8Y3U5-F1
#
_entry.id   AF-A0A5R8Y3U5-F1
#
_cell.length_a   1.000
_cell.length_b   1.000
_cell.length_c   1.000
_cell.angle_alpha   90.00
_cell.angle_beta   90.00
_cell.angle_gamma   90.00
#
_symmetry.space_group_name_H-M   'P 1'
#
loop_
_entity.id
_entity.type
_entity.pdbx_description
1 polymer ?
#
loop_
_entity_poly.entity_id
_entity_poly.type
_entity_poly.pdbx_seq_one_letter_code
_entity_poly.pdbx_strand_id
1 'polypeptide(L)'
;MFLKFLENTGDKTILSVKEGFSFIFFVFESILNILNPFSYNKTMFKNLVLEIYESSIKRFLSFLFLAVVLGSILILIAMIFAIRFNLVEQIGVLLISFIVNEFSPIFTTLFFIFVYGLSIQEKTKLESLNDKNDILNLYNAKLVNCIFLVPLMSFLFATLMILSACVVSIFFLDFSLETYKNLIINSISLENIFILLIKSSVSSLLTMLVPIFYANKLRQFNKNINVASSLKIFIIMLIILLSIELASILIVY
;
A
#
# COMPACT_ATOMS: atom_id res chain seq x y z
N MET A 1 28.56 33.26 -7.73
CA MET A 1 28.30 31.80 -7.68
C MET A 1 27.25 31.46 -6.63
N PHE A 2 27.40 31.95 -5.40
CA PHE A 2 26.43 31.75 -4.30
C PHE A 2 25.02 32.30 -4.60
N LEU A 3 24.90 33.52 -5.14
CA LEU A 3 23.59 34.10 -5.52
C LEU A 3 22.82 33.27 -6.56
N LYS A 4 23.51 32.80 -7.62
CA LYS A 4 22.91 31.91 -8.63
C LYS A 4 22.50 30.55 -8.06
N PHE A 5 23.22 30.05 -7.06
CA PHE A 5 22.86 28.82 -6.36
C PHE A 5 21.60 29.02 -5.51
N LEU A 6 21.51 30.15 -4.81
CA LEU A 6 20.37 30.52 -3.97
C LEU A 6 19.11 30.76 -4.82
N GLU A 7 19.25 31.46 -5.94
CA GLU A 7 18.19 31.69 -6.93
C GLU A 7 17.69 30.37 -7.54
N ASN A 8 18.59 29.51 -8.02
CA ASN A 8 18.22 28.20 -8.58
C ASN A 8 17.59 27.26 -7.53
N THR A 9 18.00 27.36 -6.26
CA THR A 9 17.38 26.61 -5.17
C THR A 9 15.98 27.18 -4.86
N GLY A 10 15.84 28.50 -4.83
CA GLY A 10 14.56 29.19 -4.64
C GLY A 10 13.54 28.89 -5.73
N ASP A 11 13.95 28.91 -7.00
CA ASP A 11 13.07 28.58 -8.12
C ASP A 11 12.60 27.12 -8.04
N LYS A 12 13.51 26.20 -7.68
CA LYS A 12 13.18 24.79 -7.50
C LYS A 12 12.24 24.55 -6.33
N THR A 13 12.40 25.26 -5.20
CA THR A 13 11.50 25.11 -4.05
C THR A 13 10.13 25.67 -4.37
N ILE A 14 10.03 26.84 -5.00
CA ILE A 14 8.75 27.43 -5.43
C ILE A 14 8.02 26.49 -6.39
N LEU A 15 8.72 25.94 -7.38
CA LEU A 15 8.14 24.96 -8.29
C LEU A 15 7.66 23.70 -7.56
N SER A 16 8.44 23.19 -6.60
CA SER A 16 8.07 22.00 -5.82
C SER A 16 6.85 22.25 -4.93
N VAL A 17 6.73 23.44 -4.33
CA VAL A 17 5.55 23.83 -3.53
C VAL A 17 4.31 23.92 -4.41
N LYS A 18 4.42 24.54 -5.59
CA LYS A 18 3.31 24.61 -6.55
C LYS A 18 2.87 23.22 -7.03
N GLU A 19 3.82 22.32 -7.26
CA GLU A 19 3.53 20.92 -7.58
C GLU A 19 2.78 20.23 -6.43
N GLY A 20 3.22 20.43 -5.19
CA GLY A 20 2.55 19.90 -4.00
C GLY A 20 1.09 20.37 -3.87
N PHE A 21 0.83 21.66 -4.05
CA PHE A 21 -0.54 22.19 -4.05
C PHE A 21 -1.41 21.61 -5.17
N SER A 22 -0.86 21.47 -6.38
CA SER A 22 -1.61 20.84 -7.48
C SER A 22 -1.91 19.37 -7.22
N PHE A 23 -1.02 18.64 -6.54
CA PHE A 23 -1.26 17.26 -6.10
C PHE A 23 -2.38 17.19 -5.06
N ILE A 24 -2.40 18.06 -4.06
CA ILE A 24 -3.46 18.11 -3.04
C ILE A 24 -4.82 18.38 -3.69
N PHE A 25 -4.89 19.34 -4.61
CA PHE A 25 -6.13 19.62 -5.35
C PHE A 25 -6.59 18.41 -6.16
N PHE A 26 -5.65 17.73 -6.84
CA PHE A 26 -5.91 16.51 -7.58
C PHE A 26 -6.43 15.35 -6.70
N VAL A 27 -5.87 15.19 -5.49
CA VAL A 27 -6.35 14.22 -4.51
C VAL A 27 -7.80 14.51 -4.12
N PHE A 28 -8.11 15.77 -3.81
CA PHE A 28 -9.46 16.18 -3.43
C PHE A 28 -10.47 15.95 -4.56
N GLU A 29 -10.14 16.34 -5.79
CA GLU A 29 -10.97 16.12 -6.98
C GLU A 29 -11.19 14.61 -7.22
N SER A 30 -10.14 13.79 -7.06
CA SER A 30 -10.23 12.34 -7.23
C SER A 30 -11.16 11.70 -6.19
N ILE A 31 -11.08 12.11 -4.93
CA ILE A 31 -11.96 11.61 -3.86
C ILE A 31 -13.42 12.00 -4.13
N LEU A 32 -13.68 13.25 -4.53
CA LEU A 32 -15.03 13.70 -4.89
C LEU A 32 -15.60 12.92 -6.08
N ASN A 33 -14.75 12.61 -7.08
CA ASN A 33 -15.16 11.83 -8.24
C ASN A 33 -15.50 10.37 -7.89
N ILE A 34 -14.80 9.75 -6.93
CA ILE A 34 -15.15 8.41 -6.45
C ILE A 34 -16.49 8.42 -5.74
N LEU A 35 -16.79 9.46 -4.96
CA LEU A 35 -18.07 9.58 -4.24
C LEU A 35 -19.25 9.92 -5.16
N ASN A 36 -18.99 10.31 -6.41
CA ASN A 36 -20.03 10.67 -7.35
C ASN A 36 -20.67 9.41 -7.97
N PRO A 37 -21.97 9.14 -7.74
CA PRO A 37 -22.64 7.96 -8.29
C PRO A 37 -22.66 7.94 -9.83
N PHE A 38 -22.63 9.11 -10.48
CA PHE A 38 -22.62 9.22 -11.94
C PHE A 38 -21.33 8.70 -12.59
N SER A 39 -20.26 8.52 -11.81
CA SER A 39 -18.99 7.97 -12.28
C SER A 39 -19.00 6.44 -12.42
N TYR A 40 -20.03 5.75 -11.92
CA TYR A 40 -20.17 4.30 -12.00
C TYR A 40 -20.98 3.87 -13.22
N ASN A 41 -20.28 3.71 -14.34
CA ASN A 41 -20.84 3.27 -15.61
C ASN A 41 -20.32 1.85 -15.98
N LYS A 42 -20.92 1.24 -17.01
CA LYS A 42 -20.57 -0.13 -17.45
C LYS A 42 -19.09 -0.26 -17.85
N THR A 43 -18.50 0.80 -18.40
CA THR A 43 -17.07 0.84 -18.78
C THR A 43 -16.17 0.83 -17.56
N MET A 44 -16.47 1.64 -16.53
CA MET A 44 -15.76 1.61 -15.25
C MET A 44 -15.83 0.23 -14.61
N PHE A 45 -17.00 -0.42 -14.59
CA PHE A 45 -17.14 -1.77 -14.05
C PHE A 45 -16.27 -2.79 -14.78
N LYS A 46 -16.24 -2.76 -16.11
CA LYS A 46 -15.36 -3.64 -16.91
C LYS A 46 -13.89 -3.41 -16.58
N ASN A 47 -13.47 -2.16 -16.44
CA ASN A 47 -12.11 -1.81 -16.08
C ASN A 47 -11.79 -2.27 -14.65
N LEU A 48 -12.72 -2.15 -13.71
CA LEU A 48 -12.56 -2.60 -12.34
C LEU A 48 -12.32 -4.11 -12.26
N VAL A 49 -13.09 -4.92 -12.98
CA VAL A 49 -12.88 -6.38 -13.04
C VAL A 49 -11.50 -6.72 -13.61
N LEU A 50 -11.08 -6.02 -14.67
CA LEU A 50 -9.77 -6.22 -15.27
C LEU A 50 -8.63 -5.84 -14.31
N GLU A 51 -8.78 -4.72 -13.60
CA GLU A 51 -7.80 -4.28 -12.62
C GLU A 51 -7.71 -5.25 -11.43
N ILE A 52 -8.81 -5.79 -10.91
CA ILE A 52 -8.81 -6.86 -9.89
C ILE A 52 -8.02 -8.09 -10.38
N TYR A 53 -8.30 -8.52 -11.62
CA TYR A 53 -7.63 -9.69 -12.20
C TYR A 53 -6.13 -9.46 -12.34
N GLU A 54 -5.73 -8.33 -12.92
CA GLU A 54 -4.32 -8.00 -13.12
C GLU A 54 -3.59 -7.76 -11.80
N SER A 55 -4.16 -6.96 -10.89
CA SER A 55 -3.48 -6.56 -9.65
C SER A 55 -3.33 -7.71 -8.67
N SER A 56 -4.35 -8.56 -8.55
CA SER A 56 -4.42 -9.56 -7.49
C SER A 56 -4.33 -10.99 -8.00
N ILE A 57 -5.25 -11.43 -8.86
CA ILE A 57 -5.34 -12.85 -9.23
C ILE A 57 -4.06 -13.32 -9.91
N LYS A 58 -3.59 -12.56 -10.90
CA LYS A 58 -2.38 -12.88 -11.67
C LYS A 58 -1.11 -12.94 -10.82
N ARG A 59 -1.07 -12.19 -9.72
CA ARG A 59 0.12 -12.04 -8.85
C ARG A 59 -0.05 -12.73 -7.49
N PHE A 60 -1.14 -13.48 -7.32
CA PHE A 60 -1.54 -14.07 -6.06
C PHE A 60 -0.47 -15.01 -5.49
N LEU A 61 0.16 -15.83 -6.34
CA LEU A 61 1.19 -16.77 -5.87
C LEU A 61 2.42 -16.04 -5.30
N SER A 62 2.88 -14.97 -5.96
CA SER A 62 3.99 -14.15 -5.46
C SER A 62 3.63 -13.47 -4.14
N PHE A 63 2.38 -13.05 -4.00
CA PHE A 63 1.86 -12.46 -2.77
C PHE A 63 1.83 -13.47 -1.61
N LEU A 64 1.34 -14.69 -1.84
CA LEU A 64 1.37 -15.77 -0.85
C LEU A 64 2.79 -16.10 -0.40
N PHE A 65 3.71 -16.24 -1.36
CA PHE A 65 5.11 -16.53 -1.07
C PHE A 65 5.73 -15.44 -0.19
N LEU A 66 5.49 -14.17 -0.53
CA LEU A 66 5.96 -13.04 0.26
C LEU A 66 5.41 -13.08 1.69
N ALA A 67 4.12 -13.35 1.87
CA ALA A 67 3.47 -13.41 3.17
C ALA A 67 4.07 -14.51 4.07
N VAL A 68 4.32 -15.70 3.52
CA VAL A 68 4.89 -16.83 4.27
C VAL A 68 6.36 -16.58 4.61
N VAL A 69 7.15 -16.05 3.68
CA VAL A 69 8.58 -15.75 3.92
C VAL A 69 8.74 -14.63 4.93
N LEU A 70 8.02 -13.52 4.77
CA LEU A 70 8.10 -12.42 5.73
C LEU A 70 7.51 -12.80 7.09
N GLY A 71 6.39 -13.53 7.10
CA GLY A 71 5.77 -14.03 8.32
C GLY A 71 6.74 -14.92 9.11
N SER A 72 7.33 -15.92 8.48
CA SER A 72 8.29 -16.81 9.15
C SER A 72 9.51 -16.07 9.71
N ILE A 73 10.15 -15.20 8.92
CA ILE A 73 11.38 -14.51 9.33
C ILE A 73 11.11 -13.46 10.42
N LEU A 74 10.16 -12.55 10.20
CA LEU A 74 9.92 -11.43 11.11
C LEU A 74 9.39 -11.92 12.45
N ILE A 75 8.53 -12.94 12.43
CA ILE A 75 7.90 -13.45 13.64
C ILE A 75 8.89 -14.28 14.45
N LEU A 76 9.78 -15.06 13.80
CA LEU A 76 10.87 -15.73 14.51
C LEU A 76 11.72 -14.72 15.28
N ILE A 77 12.10 -13.62 14.64
CA ILE A 77 12.89 -12.55 15.27
C ILE A 77 12.13 -11.93 16.45
N ALA A 78 10.85 -11.60 16.25
CA ALA A 78 10.01 -10.99 17.28
C ALA A 78 9.81 -11.91 18.50
N MET A 79 9.58 -13.21 18.27
CA MET A 79 9.42 -14.19 19.35
C MET A 79 10.73 -14.44 20.11
N ILE A 80 11.86 -14.59 19.40
CA ILE A 80 13.18 -14.74 20.05
C ILE A 80 13.47 -13.52 20.92
N PHE A 81 13.15 -12.32 20.43
CA PHE A 81 13.28 -11.10 21.19
C PHE A 81 12.41 -11.16 22.46
N ALA A 82 11.11 -11.44 22.33
CA ALA A 82 10.21 -11.51 23.47
C ALA A 82 10.65 -12.55 24.53
N ILE A 83 11.12 -13.73 24.10
CA ILE A 83 11.64 -14.76 25.01
C ILE A 83 12.90 -14.27 25.74
N ARG A 84 13.83 -13.63 25.03
CA ARG A 84 15.08 -13.11 25.64
C ARG A 84 14.83 -12.03 26.70
N PHE A 85 13.78 -11.23 26.54
CA PHE A 85 13.39 -10.20 27.50
C PHE A 85 12.38 -10.69 28.55
N ASN A 86 12.10 -12.00 28.60
CA ASN A 86 11.15 -12.62 29.51
C ASN A 86 9.71 -12.07 29.40
N LEU A 87 9.31 -11.66 28.19
CA LEU A 87 8.00 -11.10 27.85
C LEU A 87 7.04 -12.17 27.31
N VAL A 88 7.12 -13.41 27.82
CA VAL A 88 6.43 -14.58 27.24
C VAL A 88 4.92 -14.40 27.22
N GLU A 89 4.36 -13.80 28.29
CA GLU A 89 2.92 -13.53 28.41
C GLU A 89 2.42 -12.47 27.42
N GLN A 90 3.31 -11.58 26.96
CA GLN A 90 2.99 -10.49 26.03
C GLN A 90 3.24 -10.87 24.57
N ILE A 91 3.74 -12.08 24.29
CA ILE A 91 4.04 -12.54 22.92
C ILE A 91 2.81 -12.40 22.02
N GLY A 92 1.64 -12.85 22.48
CA GLY A 92 0.42 -12.79 21.67
C GLY A 92 0.06 -11.36 21.27
N VAL A 93 0.07 -10.43 22.23
CA VAL A 93 -0.24 -9.01 22.01
C VAL A 93 0.78 -8.38 21.06
N LEU A 94 2.07 -8.65 21.29
CA LEU A 94 3.16 -8.15 20.45
C LEU A 94 3.04 -8.67 19.01
N LEU A 95 2.75 -9.96 18.83
CA LEU A 95 2.57 -10.56 17.50
C LEU A 95 1.39 -9.97 16.76
N ILE A 96 0.22 -9.87 17.41
CA ILE A 96 -0.95 -9.30 16.77
C ILE A 96 -0.72 -7.83 16.43
N SER A 97 -0.15 -7.05 17.34
CA SER A 97 0.14 -5.65 17.09
C SER A 97 1.08 -5.47 15.89
N PHE A 98 2.20 -6.21 15.85
CA PHE A 98 3.12 -6.09 14.72
C PHE A 98 2.57 -6.65 13.42
N ILE A 99 1.91 -7.82 13.44
CA ILE A 99 1.43 -8.46 12.21
C ILE A 99 0.22 -7.72 11.65
N VAL A 100 -0.79 -7.47 12.50
CA VAL A 100 -2.10 -6.96 12.07
C VAL A 100 -2.06 -5.45 11.90
N ASN A 101 -1.48 -4.70 12.85
CA ASN A 101 -1.56 -3.23 12.81
C ASN A 101 -0.44 -2.59 11.99
N GLU A 102 0.74 -3.22 11.90
CA GLU A 102 1.91 -2.63 11.24
C GLU A 102 2.28 -3.36 9.94
N PHE A 103 2.80 -4.58 10.03
CA PHE A 103 3.42 -5.27 8.91
C PHE A 103 2.45 -5.61 7.80
N SER A 104 1.23 -6.05 8.11
CA SER A 104 0.30 -6.40 7.06
C SER A 104 -0.11 -5.20 6.19
N PRO A 105 -0.60 -4.07 6.73
CA PRO A 105 -0.88 -2.88 5.93
C PRO A 105 0.35 -2.39 5.14
N ILE A 106 1.53 -2.36 5.78
CA ILE A 106 2.77 -1.88 5.15
C ILE A 106 3.21 -2.77 3.98
N PHE A 107 3.34 -4.08 4.20
CA PHE A 107 3.89 -4.97 3.18
C PHE A 107 2.91 -5.21 2.04
N THR A 108 1.61 -5.21 2.31
CA THR A 108 0.61 -5.28 1.24
C THR A 108 0.62 -4.03 0.39
N THR A 109 0.64 -2.84 0.97
CA THR A 109 0.73 -1.60 0.20
C THR A 109 2.05 -1.51 -0.57
N LEU A 110 3.18 -1.89 0.03
CA LEU A 110 4.47 -2.04 -0.67
C LEU A 110 4.35 -2.96 -1.88
N PHE A 111 3.74 -4.13 -1.74
CA PHE A 111 3.54 -5.06 -2.85
C PHE A 111 2.75 -4.40 -3.98
N PHE A 112 1.66 -3.71 -3.67
CA PHE A 112 0.87 -2.99 -4.67
C PHE A 112 1.64 -1.81 -5.28
N ILE A 113 2.47 -1.09 -4.52
CA ILE A 113 3.38 -0.05 -5.02
C ILE A 113 4.37 -0.65 -6.02
N PHE A 114 4.95 -1.82 -5.74
CA PHE A 114 5.83 -2.51 -6.69
C PHE A 114 5.08 -2.90 -7.96
N VAL A 115 3.87 -3.41 -7.81
CA VAL A 115 3.01 -3.81 -8.91
C VAL A 115 2.64 -2.64 -9.81
N TYR A 116 2.18 -1.53 -9.23
CA TYR A 116 1.71 -0.37 -9.98
C TYR A 116 2.85 0.57 -10.40
N GLY A 117 3.82 0.83 -9.52
CA GLY A 117 4.95 1.74 -9.77
C GLY A 117 5.91 1.29 -10.85
N LEU A 118 6.10 -0.03 -11.00
CA LEU A 118 6.92 -0.60 -12.07
C LEU A 118 6.13 -0.91 -13.33
N SER A 119 4.80 -0.79 -13.29
CA SER A 119 3.95 -1.02 -14.46
C SER A 119 4.04 0.16 -15.44
N ILE A 120 5.10 0.15 -16.25
CA ILE A 120 5.24 0.89 -17.51
C ILE A 120 4.00 0.68 -18.44
N GLN A 121 3.20 -0.35 -18.15
CA GLN A 121 1.93 -0.72 -18.79
C GLN A 121 0.83 0.35 -18.72
N GLU A 122 0.92 1.35 -17.83
CA GLU A 122 -0.02 2.47 -17.86
C GLU A 122 0.11 3.29 -19.15
N LYS A 123 1.33 3.38 -19.72
CA LYS A 123 1.56 4.13 -20.95
C LYS A 123 0.84 3.51 -22.15
N THR A 124 0.89 2.19 -22.29
CA THR A 124 0.27 1.48 -23.43
C THR A 124 -1.26 1.45 -23.33
N LYS A 125 -1.81 1.39 -22.12
CA LYS A 125 -3.27 1.54 -21.88
C LYS A 125 -3.75 2.99 -22.08
N LEU A 126 -2.94 4.00 -21.78
CA LEU A 126 -3.30 5.41 -21.97
C LEU A 126 -3.18 5.86 -23.44
N GLU A 127 -2.19 5.35 -24.17
CA GLU A 127 -1.99 5.63 -25.60
C GLU A 127 -3.10 5.03 -26.49
N SER A 128 -3.79 3.99 -26.02
CA SER A 128 -4.92 3.36 -26.73
C SER A 128 -6.28 4.00 -26.43
N LEU A 129 -6.37 4.89 -25.45
CA LEU A 129 -7.61 5.56 -25.06
C LEU A 129 -7.60 7.01 -25.58
N ASN A 130 -8.38 7.27 -26.62
CA ASN A 130 -8.50 8.62 -27.19
C ASN A 130 -9.41 9.53 -26.33
N ASP A 131 -10.41 8.96 -25.65
CA ASP A 131 -11.43 9.72 -24.94
C ASP A 131 -11.08 10.01 -23.48
N LYS A 132 -11.29 11.26 -23.05
CA LYS A 132 -11.08 11.70 -21.66
C LYS A 132 -11.94 10.91 -20.67
N ASN A 133 -13.14 10.51 -21.07
CA ASN A 133 -14.08 9.79 -20.21
C ASN A 133 -13.60 8.36 -19.91
N ASP A 134 -12.99 7.67 -20.88
CA ASP A 134 -12.47 6.32 -20.67
C ASP A 134 -11.27 6.29 -19.72
N ILE A 135 -10.45 7.35 -19.76
CA ILE A 135 -9.32 7.52 -18.86
C ILE A 135 -9.79 7.80 -17.44
N LEU A 136 -10.79 8.67 -17.29
CA LEU A 136 -11.42 8.92 -15.98
C LEU A 136 -12.02 7.63 -15.41
N ASN A 137 -12.71 6.85 -16.24
CA ASN A 137 -13.27 5.54 -15.84
C ASN A 137 -12.17 4.56 -15.41
N LEU A 138 -11.02 4.55 -16.09
CA LEU A 138 -9.87 3.71 -15.73
C LEU A 138 -9.22 4.15 -14.41
N TYR A 139 -9.08 5.45 -14.17
CA TYR A 139 -8.55 5.96 -12.89
C TYR A 139 -9.49 5.67 -11.73
N ASN A 140 -10.80 5.89 -11.91
CA ASN A 140 -11.80 5.57 -10.89
C ASN A 140 -11.83 4.08 -10.59
N ALA A 141 -11.76 3.22 -11.61
CA ALA A 141 -11.67 1.77 -11.43
C ALA A 141 -10.45 1.37 -10.57
N LYS A 142 -9.28 1.97 -10.83
CA LYS A 142 -8.06 1.72 -10.06
C LYS A 142 -8.16 2.20 -8.61
N LEU A 143 -8.71 3.38 -8.38
CA LEU A 143 -8.85 3.92 -7.03
C LEU A 143 -9.83 3.09 -6.20
N VAL A 144 -10.98 2.74 -6.78
CA VAL A 144 -11.95 1.84 -6.13
C VAL A 144 -11.33 0.47 -5.87
N ASN A 145 -10.57 -0.08 -6.82
CA ASN A 145 -9.83 -1.32 -6.62
C ASN A 145 -8.91 -1.23 -5.40
N CYS A 146 -8.11 -0.18 -5.28
CA CYS A 146 -7.20 0.01 -4.15
C CYS A 146 -7.95 0.10 -2.81
N ILE A 147 -9.03 0.88 -2.74
CA ILE A 147 -9.81 1.10 -1.52
C ILE A 147 -10.35 -0.21 -0.93
N PHE A 148 -10.80 -1.15 -1.77
CA PHE A 148 -11.45 -2.38 -1.31
C PHE A 148 -10.53 -3.61 -1.34
N LEU A 149 -9.74 -3.77 -2.40
CA LEU A 149 -8.96 -4.99 -2.60
C LEU A 149 -7.71 -5.02 -1.73
N VAL A 150 -7.06 -3.88 -1.49
CA VAL A 150 -5.84 -3.84 -0.67
C VAL A 150 -6.13 -4.18 0.79
N PRO A 151 -7.20 -3.67 1.44
CA PRO A 151 -7.58 -4.12 2.77
C PRO A 151 -7.90 -5.60 2.87
N LEU A 152 -8.61 -6.16 1.88
CA LEU A 152 -8.90 -7.60 1.84
C LEU A 152 -7.62 -8.42 1.68
N MET A 153 -6.69 -7.95 0.85
CA MET A 153 -5.37 -8.57 0.71
C MET A 153 -4.54 -8.42 1.98
N SER A 154 -4.60 -7.31 2.69
CA SER A 154 -3.97 -7.11 3.99
C SER A 154 -4.52 -8.08 5.03
N PHE A 155 -5.83 -8.29 5.06
CA PHE A 155 -6.41 -9.30 5.94
C PHE A 155 -5.88 -10.71 5.61
N LEU A 156 -5.85 -11.08 4.32
CA LEU A 156 -5.28 -12.35 3.87
C LEU A 156 -3.78 -12.47 4.19
N PHE A 157 -3.01 -11.40 4.04
CA PHE A 157 -1.58 -11.36 4.38
C PHE A 157 -1.36 -11.59 5.87
N ALA A 158 -2.13 -10.92 6.73
CA ALA A 158 -2.05 -11.08 8.18
C ALA A 158 -2.35 -12.52 8.60
N THR A 159 -3.41 -13.13 8.04
CA THR A 159 -3.74 -14.54 8.34
C THR A 159 -2.64 -15.50 7.93
N LEU A 160 -2.03 -15.32 6.76
CA LEU A 160 -0.91 -16.14 6.31
C LEU A 160 0.33 -15.94 7.19
N MET A 161 0.61 -14.71 7.60
CA MET A 161 1.71 -14.44 8.54
C MET A 161 1.50 -15.16 9.87
N ILE A 162 0.30 -15.08 10.46
CA ILE A 162 -0.05 -15.78 11.71
C ILE A 162 0.05 -17.31 11.54
N LEU A 163 -0.38 -17.85 10.40
CA LEU A 163 -0.24 -19.28 10.11
C LEU A 163 1.23 -19.69 9.97
N SER A 164 2.04 -18.90 9.25
CA SER A 164 3.47 -19.17 9.10
C SER A 164 4.20 -19.10 10.45
N ALA A 165 3.79 -18.19 11.33
CA ALA A 165 4.31 -18.11 12.68
C ALA A 165 3.94 -19.28 13.56
N CYS A 166 2.73 -19.83 13.41
CA CYS A 166 2.35 -21.06 14.08
C CYS A 166 3.35 -22.17 13.75
N VAL A 167 3.61 -22.38 12.45
CA VAL A 167 4.58 -23.38 11.96
C VAL A 167 5.96 -23.13 12.58
N VAL A 168 6.49 -21.91 12.46
CA VAL A 168 7.81 -21.58 12.99
C VAL A 168 7.89 -21.75 14.51
N SER A 169 6.87 -21.33 15.24
CA SER A 169 6.86 -21.43 16.71
C SER A 169 6.88 -22.88 17.21
N ILE A 170 6.21 -23.78 16.50
CA ILE A 170 6.19 -25.21 16.83
C ILE A 170 7.54 -25.85 16.53
N PHE A 171 8.16 -25.52 15.39
CA PHE A 171 9.41 -26.16 14.96
C PHE A 171 10.68 -25.59 15.59
N PHE A 172 10.71 -24.30 15.94
CA PHE A 172 11.94 -23.61 16.38
C PHE A 172 11.91 -23.16 17.84
N LEU A 173 10.73 -23.04 18.46
CA LEU A 173 10.58 -22.51 19.82
C LEU A 173 9.90 -23.50 20.78
N ASP A 174 9.62 -24.72 20.31
CA ASP A 174 8.97 -25.79 21.06
C ASP A 174 7.63 -25.39 21.73
N PHE A 175 6.92 -24.42 21.14
CA PHE A 175 5.56 -24.09 21.59
C PHE A 175 4.58 -25.18 21.14
N SER A 176 3.65 -25.53 22.04
CA SER A 176 2.53 -26.39 21.64
C SER A 176 1.53 -25.59 20.81
N LEU A 177 0.83 -26.28 19.91
CA LEU A 177 -0.23 -25.66 19.11
C LEU A 177 -1.30 -24.99 20.00
N GLU A 178 -1.58 -25.58 21.16
CA GLU A 178 -2.56 -25.05 22.12
C GLU A 178 -2.09 -23.77 22.80
N THR A 179 -0.82 -23.69 23.21
CA THR A 179 -0.28 -22.45 23.79
C THR A 179 -0.27 -21.33 22.76
N TYR A 180 0.18 -21.60 21.53
CA TYR A 180 0.17 -20.61 20.45
C TYR A 180 -1.25 -20.10 20.16
N LYS A 181 -2.20 -21.03 20.00
CA LYS A 181 -3.61 -20.69 19.76
C LYS A 181 -4.17 -19.80 20.87
N ASN A 182 -3.94 -20.14 22.13
CA ASN A 182 -4.46 -19.37 23.26
C ASN A 182 -3.82 -17.97 23.34
N LEU A 183 -2.51 -17.86 23.08
CA LEU A 183 -1.82 -16.56 23.00
C LEU A 183 -2.44 -15.66 21.92
N ILE A 184 -2.69 -16.21 20.73
CA ILE A 184 -3.26 -15.44 19.61
C ILE A 184 -4.71 -15.05 19.87
N ILE A 185 -5.58 -16.00 20.26
CA ILE A 185 -7.01 -15.73 20.47
C ILE A 185 -7.22 -14.69 21.56
N ASN A 186 -6.48 -14.77 22.67
CA ASN A 186 -6.61 -13.82 23.77
C ASN A 186 -6.08 -12.42 23.42
N SER A 187 -5.32 -12.29 22.33
CA SER A 187 -4.67 -11.03 21.92
C SER A 187 -5.38 -10.34 20.76
N ILE A 188 -6.27 -11.03 20.04
CA ILE A 188 -7.02 -10.43 18.93
C ILE A 188 -8.19 -9.64 19.50
N SER A 189 -8.16 -8.32 19.30
CA SER A 189 -9.31 -7.43 19.49
C SER A 189 -9.94 -7.06 18.14
N LEU A 190 -11.21 -6.68 18.16
CA LEU A 190 -11.90 -6.12 16.98
C LEU A 190 -11.25 -4.81 16.51
N GLU A 191 -10.67 -4.04 17.43
CA GLU A 191 -9.96 -2.79 17.14
C GLU A 191 -8.80 -3.02 16.17
N ASN A 192 -8.01 -4.09 16.36
CA ASN A 192 -6.91 -4.43 15.46
C ASN A 192 -7.39 -4.68 14.02
N ILE A 193 -8.56 -5.30 13.86
CA ILE A 193 -9.14 -5.55 12.54
C ILE A 193 -9.56 -4.23 11.88
N PHE A 194 -10.20 -3.33 12.62
CA PHE A 194 -10.57 -2.01 12.11
C PHE A 194 -9.34 -1.17 11.74
N ILE A 195 -8.30 -1.17 12.58
CA ILE A 195 -7.03 -0.49 12.31
C ILE A 195 -6.42 -1.02 11.01
N LEU A 196 -6.32 -2.34 10.85
CA LEU A 196 -5.82 -2.95 9.62
C LEU A 196 -6.60 -2.47 8.39
N LEU A 197 -7.93 -2.51 8.43
CA LEU A 197 -8.77 -2.15 7.29
C LEU A 197 -8.67 -0.67 6.93
N ILE A 198 -8.72 0.23 7.92
CA ILE A 198 -8.64 1.68 7.68
C ILE A 198 -7.24 2.05 7.17
N LYS A 199 -6.19 1.55 7.84
CA LYS A 199 -4.80 1.89 7.54
C LYS A 199 -4.40 1.42 6.16
N SER A 200 -4.73 0.18 5.78
CA SER A 200 -4.47 -0.36 4.44
C SER A 200 -5.28 0.37 3.34
N SER A 201 -6.50 0.82 3.62
CA SER A 201 -7.30 1.57 2.66
C SER A 201 -6.73 2.98 2.41
N VAL A 202 -6.40 3.71 3.48
CA VAL A 202 -5.82 5.06 3.39
C VAL A 202 -4.45 5.05 2.72
N SER A 203 -3.56 4.14 3.14
CA SER A 203 -2.21 4.01 2.58
C SER A 203 -2.24 3.63 1.10
N SER A 204 -3.09 2.68 0.70
CA SER A 204 -3.21 2.27 -0.71
C SER A 204 -3.83 3.37 -1.60
N LEU A 205 -4.83 4.10 -1.11
CA LEU A 205 -5.43 5.22 -1.83
C LEU A 205 -4.39 6.31 -2.11
N LEU A 206 -3.67 6.76 -1.08
CA LEU A 206 -2.70 7.86 -1.20
C LEU A 206 -1.52 7.47 -2.08
N THR A 207 -1.02 6.24 -1.95
CA THR A 207 0.11 5.76 -2.75
C THR A 207 -0.28 5.58 -4.23
N MET A 208 -1.52 5.16 -4.53
CA MET A 208 -2.00 5.00 -5.90
C MET A 208 -2.30 6.34 -6.61
N LEU A 209 -2.63 7.40 -5.88
CA LEU A 209 -2.84 8.72 -6.47
C LEU A 209 -1.56 9.30 -7.08
N VAL A 210 -0.39 8.94 -6.58
CA VAL A 210 0.92 9.41 -7.07
C VAL A 210 1.15 9.03 -8.53
N PRO A 211 1.14 7.75 -8.95
CA PRO A 211 1.33 7.38 -10.34
C PRO A 211 0.25 7.96 -11.24
N ILE A 212 -1.01 8.02 -10.78
CA ILE A 212 -2.11 8.62 -11.56
C ILE A 212 -1.87 10.11 -11.82
N PHE A 213 -1.45 10.88 -10.81
CA PHE A 213 -1.13 12.30 -10.95
C PHE A 213 0.00 12.53 -11.96
N TYR A 214 1.09 11.77 -11.84
CA TYR A 214 2.22 11.88 -12.76
C TYR A 214 1.85 11.41 -14.18
N ALA A 215 1.01 10.38 -14.32
CA ALA A 215 0.51 9.93 -15.61
C ALA A 215 -0.33 11.02 -16.32
N ASN A 216 -1.23 11.70 -15.59
CA ASN A 216 -2.03 12.78 -16.14
C ASN A 216 -1.16 13.97 -16.57
N LYS A 217 -0.17 14.35 -15.75
CA LYS A 217 0.77 15.43 -16.06
C LYS A 217 1.61 15.11 -17.30
N LEU A 218 2.12 13.89 -17.44
CA LEU A 218 2.95 13.50 -18.59
C LEU A 218 2.17 13.51 -19.90
N ARG A 219 0.89 13.16 -19.88
CA ARG A 219 0.00 13.28 -21.04
C ARG A 219 -0.14 14.73 -21.49
N GLN A 220 -0.33 15.67 -20.55
CA GLN A 220 -0.46 17.11 -20.90
C GLN A 220 0.79 17.64 -21.62
N PHE A 221 1.96 17.05 -21.37
CA PHE A 221 3.23 17.48 -21.96
C PHE A 221 3.74 16.59 -23.10
N ASN A 222 2.99 15.55 -23.53
CA ASN A 222 3.41 14.56 -24.54
C ASN A 222 4.85 14.01 -24.31
N LYS A 223 5.25 13.83 -23.05
CA LYS A 223 6.59 13.36 -22.69
C LYS A 223 6.59 11.85 -22.47
N ASN A 224 7.57 11.17 -23.04
CA ASN A 224 7.79 9.74 -22.78
C ASN A 224 8.22 9.49 -21.33
N ILE A 225 7.61 8.48 -20.70
CA ILE A 225 8.05 7.95 -19.40
C ILE A 225 9.37 7.21 -19.64
N ASN A 226 10.45 7.73 -19.07
CA ASN A 226 11.75 7.06 -19.02
C ASN A 226 11.84 6.23 -17.72
N VAL A 227 12.71 5.22 -17.68
CA VAL A 227 13.00 4.41 -16.47
C VAL A 227 13.37 5.29 -15.26
N ALA A 228 14.07 6.40 -15.48
CA ALA A 228 14.39 7.36 -14.42
C ALA A 228 13.15 8.03 -13.80
N SER A 229 12.09 8.23 -14.59
CA SER A 229 10.84 8.83 -14.09
C SER A 229 10.00 7.83 -13.29
N SER A 230 9.97 6.54 -13.65
CA SER A 230 9.29 5.52 -12.85
C SER A 230 9.99 5.28 -11.50
N LEU A 231 11.33 5.31 -11.47
CA LEU A 231 12.08 5.27 -10.22
C LEU A 231 11.78 6.46 -9.30
N LYS A 232 11.68 7.68 -9.86
CA LYS A 232 11.29 8.87 -9.08
C LYS A 232 9.89 8.71 -8.49
N ILE A 233 8.92 8.25 -9.28
CA ILE A 233 7.54 7.99 -8.81
C ILE A 233 7.55 6.93 -7.71
N PHE A 234 8.32 5.86 -7.87
CA PHE A 234 8.46 4.81 -6.87
C PHE A 234 9.03 5.33 -5.55
N ILE A 235 10.09 6.13 -5.58
CA ILE A 235 10.66 6.76 -4.37
C ILE A 235 9.63 7.67 -3.69
N ILE A 236 8.85 8.45 -4.44
CA ILE A 236 7.81 9.32 -3.87
C ILE A 236 6.72 8.48 -3.20
N MET A 237 6.28 7.38 -3.83
CA MET A 237 5.31 6.47 -3.22
C MET A 237 5.84 5.86 -1.91
N LEU A 238 7.12 5.49 -1.87
CA LEU A 238 7.75 4.99 -0.63
C LEU A 238 7.79 6.06 0.47
N ILE A 239 8.18 7.29 0.13
CA ILE A 239 8.21 8.41 1.10
C ILE A 239 6.81 8.67 1.65
N ILE A 240 5.78 8.68 0.80
CA ILE A 240 4.40 8.87 1.21
C ILE A 240 3.93 7.74 2.12
N LEU A 241 4.21 6.48 1.74
CA LEU A 241 3.87 5.32 2.57
C LEU A 241 4.52 5.43 3.95
N LEU A 242 5.84 5.67 4.01
CA LEU A 242 6.56 5.81 5.28
C LEU A 242 6.04 6.98 6.11
N SER A 243 5.64 8.09 5.47
CA SER A 243 5.06 9.24 6.17
C SER A 243 3.69 8.91 6.78
N ILE A 244 2.85 8.17 6.06
CA ILE A 244 1.54 7.72 6.55
C ILE A 244 1.72 6.74 7.72
N GLU A 245 2.69 5.83 7.61
CA GLU A 245 3.00 4.88 8.66
C GLU A 245 3.49 5.56 9.93
N LEU A 246 4.44 6.48 9.80
CA LEU A 246 4.92 7.30 10.93
C LEU A 246 3.79 8.10 11.56
N ALA A 247 2.92 8.72 10.76
CA ALA A 247 1.76 9.45 11.27
C ALA A 247 0.77 8.52 11.99
N SER A 248 0.55 7.31 11.47
CA SER A 248 -0.34 6.34 12.08
C SER A 248 0.17 5.85 13.43
N ILE A 249 1.48 5.62 13.55
CA ILE A 249 2.12 5.21 14.81
C ILE A 249 1.95 6.31 15.86
N LEU A 250 2.12 7.59 15.50
CA LEU A 250 1.95 8.73 16.40
C LEU A 250 0.50 8.97 16.86
N ILE A 251 -0.49 8.45 16.13
CA ILE A 251 -1.91 8.59 16.48
C ILE A 251 -2.38 7.42 17.34
N VAL A 252 -1.83 6.23 17.10
CA VAL A 252 -2.23 4.99 17.78
C VAL A 252 -1.46 4.78 19.10
N TYR A 253 -0.25 5.34 19.25
CA TYR A 253 0.60 5.26 20.44
C TYR A 253 0.99 6.64 20.98
#